data_AF-A0A955FDC8-F1
#
_entry.id   AF-A0A955FDC8-F1
#
_cell.length_a   1.000
_cell.length_b   1.000
_cell.length_c   1.000
_cell.angle_alpha   90.00
_cell.angle_beta   90.00
_cell.angle_gamma   90.00
#
_symmetry.space_group_name_H-M   'P 1'
#
loop_
_entity.id
_entity.type
_entity.pdbx_description
1 polymer ?
#
loop_
_entity_poly.entity_id
_entity_poly.type
_entity_poly.pdbx_seq_one_letter_code
_entity_poly.pdbx_strand_id
1 'polypeptide(L)'
;MARPKKAEQQELLAWQRDVRQGHPLALKGTKIFECSTTALQIMRPIFDLYGCRVLRVWTWTVGIEEAKELARLYNKGAFGTAKFLVDTSFVKRLPEAYDTICKQFGNVRNISTHAKIYIVEGRTKSVAILSSANLNRNTRCEFFHFVNDPEDIAAIVAKFETLYGRKKERSKKARK
;
A
#
# COMPACT_ATOMS: atom_id res chain seq x y z
N MET A 1 26.66 7.30 0.32
CA MET A 1 25.42 6.54 0.06
C MET A 1 25.75 5.40 -0.90
N ALA A 2 25.69 4.15 -0.46
CA ALA A 2 25.91 3.01 -1.34
C ALA A 2 24.69 2.82 -2.25
N ARG A 3 24.88 2.95 -3.57
CA ARG A 3 23.88 2.51 -4.56
C ARG A 3 23.65 1.00 -4.34
N PRO A 4 22.41 0.50 -4.36
CA PRO A 4 22.17 -0.95 -4.35
C PRO A 4 22.97 -1.56 -5.51
N LYS A 5 23.72 -2.63 -5.21
CA LYS A 5 24.57 -3.30 -6.19
C LYS A 5 23.63 -3.87 -7.26
N LYS A 6 23.97 -3.66 -8.55
CA LYS A 6 23.16 -4.00 -9.73
C LYS A 6 22.38 -5.34 -9.69
N ALA A 7 22.83 -6.32 -8.91
CA ALA A 7 22.20 -7.63 -8.72
C ALA A 7 20.82 -7.57 -8.01
N GLU A 8 20.67 -6.80 -6.93
CA GLU A 8 19.38 -6.72 -6.18
C GLU A 8 18.27 -6.12 -7.08
N GLN A 9 18.64 -5.09 -7.86
CA GLN A 9 17.73 -4.48 -8.82
C GLN A 9 17.33 -5.45 -9.96
N GLN A 10 18.19 -6.42 -10.30
CA GLN A 10 17.87 -7.44 -11.31
C GLN A 10 16.87 -8.47 -10.79
N GLU A 11 16.94 -8.85 -9.50
CA GLU A 11 15.98 -9.78 -8.90
C GLU A 11 14.57 -9.19 -8.85
N LEU A 12 14.43 -7.91 -8.46
CA LEU A 12 13.14 -7.22 -8.51
C LEU A 12 12.57 -7.20 -9.93
N LEU A 13 13.40 -6.85 -10.91
CA LEU A 13 12.98 -6.77 -12.30
C LEU A 13 12.59 -8.14 -12.86
N ALA A 14 13.30 -9.21 -12.48
CA ALA A 14 12.94 -10.58 -12.83
C ALA A 14 11.60 -10.98 -12.21
N TRP A 15 11.41 -10.75 -10.90
CA TRP A 15 10.12 -11.02 -10.25
C TRP A 15 8.98 -10.20 -10.86
N GLN A 16 9.19 -8.91 -11.14
CA GLN A 16 8.20 -8.06 -11.80
C GLN A 16 7.84 -8.59 -13.20
N ARG A 17 8.83 -9.13 -13.94
CA ARG A 17 8.61 -9.76 -15.24
C ARG A 17 7.77 -11.03 -15.10
N ASP A 18 8.09 -11.88 -14.14
CA ASP A 18 7.38 -13.13 -13.88
C ASP A 18 5.93 -12.89 -13.45
N VAL A 19 5.71 -11.88 -12.59
CA VAL A 19 4.36 -11.42 -12.21
C VAL A 19 3.60 -10.95 -13.44
N ARG A 20 4.19 -10.11 -14.30
CA ARG A 20 3.54 -9.62 -15.53
C ARG A 20 3.24 -10.73 -16.54
N GLN A 21 4.05 -11.79 -16.56
CA GLN A 21 3.82 -12.96 -17.41
C GLN A 21 2.77 -13.92 -16.82
N GLY A 22 2.17 -13.59 -15.68
CA GLY A 22 1.08 -14.36 -15.08
C GLY A 22 1.54 -15.65 -14.42
N HIS A 23 2.82 -15.76 -14.02
CA HIS A 23 3.33 -16.98 -13.43
C HIS A 23 2.63 -17.26 -12.07
N PRO A 24 1.84 -18.35 -11.93
CA PRO A 24 0.94 -18.54 -10.78
C PRO A 24 1.64 -18.64 -9.42
N LEU A 25 2.94 -18.98 -9.43
CA LEU A 25 3.79 -19.16 -8.25
C LEU A 25 4.41 -17.84 -7.73
N ALA A 26 4.27 -16.73 -8.44
CA ALA A 26 4.95 -15.47 -8.09
C ALA A 26 4.37 -14.74 -6.85
N LEU A 27 3.21 -15.17 -6.35
CA LEU A 27 2.47 -14.46 -5.30
C LEU A 27 1.97 -15.35 -4.14
N LYS A 28 1.92 -16.69 -4.28
CA LYS A 28 1.39 -17.54 -3.20
C LYS A 28 2.45 -17.75 -2.12
N GLY A 29 2.25 -17.12 -0.96
CA GLY A 29 3.18 -17.22 0.17
C GLY A 29 4.56 -16.63 -0.11
N THR A 30 4.71 -15.92 -1.23
CA THR A 30 5.96 -15.32 -1.66
C THR A 30 6.42 -14.29 -0.63
N LYS A 31 7.72 -14.31 -0.36
CA LYS A 31 8.40 -13.36 0.52
C LYS A 31 9.50 -12.74 -0.30
N ILE A 32 9.51 -11.42 -0.37
CA ILE A 32 10.59 -10.66 -1.00
C ILE A 32 11.23 -9.76 0.05
N PHE A 33 12.53 -9.60 -0.06
CA PHE A 33 13.33 -8.66 0.71
C PHE A 33 13.96 -7.74 -0.30
N GLU A 34 13.71 -6.44 -0.17
CA GLU A 34 14.15 -5.48 -1.18
C GLU A 34 14.71 -4.21 -0.55
N CYS A 35 15.80 -3.72 -1.12
CA CYS A 35 16.49 -2.51 -0.71
C CYS A 35 16.13 -1.35 -1.65
N SER A 36 16.10 -0.12 -1.13
CA SER A 36 15.94 1.07 -2.00
C SER A 36 14.67 1.06 -2.87
N THR A 37 13.57 0.52 -2.35
CA THR A 37 12.28 0.35 -3.05
C THR A 37 11.15 1.16 -2.41
N THR A 38 9.97 1.08 -3.03
CA THR A 38 8.71 1.58 -2.48
C THR A 38 7.66 0.49 -2.54
N ALA A 39 6.73 0.47 -1.58
CA ALA A 39 5.59 -0.42 -1.64
C ALA A 39 4.77 -0.23 -2.94
N LEU A 40 4.78 0.98 -3.52
CA LEU A 40 4.13 1.25 -4.79
C LEU A 40 4.79 0.51 -5.95
N GLN A 41 6.11 0.40 -5.98
CA GLN A 41 6.81 -0.39 -7.01
C GLN A 41 6.45 -1.88 -6.92
N ILE A 42 6.26 -2.39 -5.70
CA ILE A 42 5.83 -3.77 -5.47
C ILE A 42 4.37 -4.00 -5.92
N MET A 43 3.48 -3.05 -5.66
CA MET A 43 2.06 -3.17 -6.02
C MET A 43 1.77 -3.06 -7.52
N ARG A 44 2.52 -2.23 -8.26
CA ARG A 44 2.21 -1.89 -9.66
C ARG A 44 1.99 -3.07 -10.60
N PRO A 45 2.88 -4.09 -10.66
CA PRO A 45 2.66 -5.23 -11.53
C PRO A 45 1.34 -5.94 -11.27
N ILE A 46 0.84 -5.90 -10.03
CA ILE A 46 -0.41 -6.53 -9.60
C ILE A 46 -1.62 -5.75 -10.10
N PHE A 47 -1.50 -4.43 -10.25
CA PHE A 47 -2.59 -3.59 -10.78
C PHE A 47 -3.00 -4.03 -12.18
N ASP A 48 -2.02 -4.21 -13.06
CA ASP A 48 -2.24 -4.61 -14.44
C ASP A 48 -2.65 -6.09 -14.52
N LEU A 49 -1.96 -6.96 -13.77
CA LEU A 49 -2.18 -8.41 -13.81
C LEU A 49 -3.62 -8.81 -13.45
N TYR A 50 -4.21 -8.17 -12.43
CA TYR A 50 -5.54 -8.51 -11.95
C TYR A 50 -6.60 -7.44 -12.21
N GLY A 51 -6.25 -6.33 -12.87
CA GLY A 51 -7.15 -5.21 -13.12
C GLY A 51 -7.68 -4.61 -11.82
N CYS A 52 -6.83 -3.89 -11.08
CA CYS A 52 -7.17 -3.34 -9.77
C CYS A 52 -8.45 -2.48 -9.81
N ARG A 53 -9.45 -2.84 -9.00
CA ARG A 53 -10.69 -2.09 -8.80
C ARG A 53 -10.61 -1.19 -7.59
N VAL A 54 -10.13 -1.74 -6.46
CA VAL A 54 -10.02 -1.03 -5.19
C VAL A 54 -8.63 -1.24 -4.61
N LEU A 55 -7.94 -0.14 -4.35
CA LEU A 55 -6.69 -0.13 -3.61
C LEU A 55 -6.95 0.27 -2.16
N ARG A 56 -6.66 -0.60 -1.19
CA ARG A 56 -6.70 -0.24 0.24
C ARG A 56 -5.27 -0.09 0.75
N VAL A 57 -4.98 1.07 1.31
CA VAL A 57 -3.67 1.41 1.88
C VAL A 57 -3.83 1.54 3.37
N TRP A 58 -3.18 0.66 4.13
CA TRP A 58 -3.11 0.75 5.58
C TRP A 58 -1.64 0.90 5.97
N THR A 59 -1.19 2.12 6.25
CA THR A 59 0.23 2.41 6.44
C THR A 59 0.45 3.45 7.53
N TRP A 60 1.65 3.53 8.11
CA TRP A 60 1.95 4.58 9.10
C TRP A 60 2.14 5.95 8.42
N THR A 61 2.68 5.99 7.21
CA THR A 61 2.94 7.26 6.50
C THR A 61 2.97 7.07 4.99
N VAL A 62 2.70 8.14 4.25
CA VAL A 62 2.87 8.22 2.79
C VAL A 62 3.90 9.31 2.45
N GLY A 63 4.81 9.05 1.51
CA GLY A 63 5.75 10.04 0.99
C GLY A 63 5.08 10.96 -0.02
N ILE A 64 5.58 12.20 -0.17
CA ILE A 64 5.00 13.17 -1.11
C ILE A 64 5.09 12.69 -2.57
N GLU A 65 6.22 12.11 -2.97
CA GLU A 65 6.42 11.60 -4.33
C GLU A 65 5.52 10.39 -4.60
N GLU A 66 5.38 9.48 -3.63
CA GLU A 66 4.45 8.35 -3.74
C GLU A 66 2.98 8.79 -3.76
N ALA A 67 2.61 9.86 -3.02
CA ALA A 67 1.27 10.43 -3.05
C ALA A 67 0.94 11.02 -4.44
N LYS A 68 1.85 11.84 -5.00
CA LYS A 68 1.73 12.40 -6.36
C LYS A 68 1.64 11.30 -7.41
N GLU A 69 2.47 10.29 -7.28
CA GLU A 69 2.53 9.21 -8.26
C GLU A 69 1.30 8.29 -8.18
N LEU A 70 0.77 8.00 -6.99
CA LEU A 70 -0.52 7.33 -6.85
C LEU A 70 -1.65 8.13 -7.50
N ALA A 71 -1.67 9.44 -7.30
CA ALA A 71 -2.66 10.31 -7.94
C ALA A 71 -2.56 10.25 -9.47
N ARG A 72 -1.33 10.28 -10.01
CA ARG A 72 -1.09 10.10 -11.44
C ARG A 72 -1.59 8.74 -11.96
N LEU A 73 -1.35 7.66 -11.23
CA LEU A 73 -1.80 6.31 -11.60
C LEU A 73 -3.33 6.20 -11.58
N TYR A 74 -3.97 6.76 -10.56
CA TYR A 74 -5.43 6.83 -10.47
C TYR A 74 -6.04 7.59 -11.65
N ASN A 75 -5.52 8.77 -11.96
CA ASN A 75 -6.01 9.58 -13.08
C ASN A 75 -5.79 8.91 -14.46
N LYS A 76 -4.85 7.97 -14.56
CA LYS A 76 -4.65 7.12 -15.74
C LYS A 76 -5.52 5.85 -15.77
N GLY A 77 -6.36 5.62 -14.76
CA GLY A 77 -7.21 4.44 -14.68
C GLY A 77 -6.50 3.15 -14.29
N ALA A 78 -5.30 3.22 -13.70
CA ALA A 78 -4.57 2.03 -13.24
C ALA A 78 -5.30 1.29 -12.10
N PHE A 79 -6.17 1.99 -11.38
CA PHE A 79 -7.12 1.41 -10.43
C PHE A 79 -8.37 2.28 -10.29
N GLY A 80 -9.50 1.68 -9.87
CA GLY A 80 -10.80 2.35 -9.85
C GLY A 80 -11.05 3.28 -8.65
N THR A 81 -10.65 2.89 -7.44
CA THR A 81 -10.80 3.69 -6.20
C THR A 81 -9.66 3.39 -5.23
N ALA A 82 -9.40 4.29 -4.29
CA ALA A 82 -8.49 4.01 -3.18
C ALA A 82 -9.06 4.44 -1.82
N LYS A 83 -8.76 3.65 -0.78
CA LYS A 83 -9.11 3.93 0.62
C LYS A 83 -7.85 3.93 1.47
N PHE A 84 -7.76 4.88 2.41
CA PHE A 84 -6.57 5.04 3.25
C PHE A 84 -6.89 4.96 4.74
N LEU A 85 -6.17 4.09 5.43
CA LEU A 85 -5.95 4.11 6.89
C LEU A 85 -4.51 4.56 7.13
N VAL A 86 -4.32 5.74 7.72
CA VAL A 86 -3.01 6.31 8.01
C VAL A 86 -2.85 6.63 9.49
N ASP A 87 -1.61 6.74 9.95
CA ASP A 87 -1.37 7.08 11.35
C ASP A 87 -1.74 8.53 11.67
N THR A 88 -2.25 8.78 12.88
CA THR A 88 -2.59 10.16 13.31
C THR A 88 -1.40 11.12 13.28
N SER A 89 -0.17 10.65 13.47
CA SER A 89 1.03 11.51 13.40
C SER A 89 1.35 11.97 11.99
N PHE A 90 0.90 11.24 10.95
CA PHE A 90 1.22 11.54 9.55
C PHE A 90 0.79 12.96 9.15
N VAL A 91 -0.40 13.39 9.60
CA VAL A 91 -0.96 14.71 9.30
C VAL A 91 0.00 15.84 9.65
N LYS A 92 0.68 15.73 10.81
CA LYS A 92 1.62 16.74 11.28
C LYS A 92 3.00 16.59 10.65
N ARG A 93 3.45 15.35 10.45
CA ARG A 93 4.81 15.07 9.96
C ARG A 93 4.99 15.41 8.48
N LEU A 94 3.97 15.16 7.66
CA LEU A 94 4.02 15.34 6.20
C LEU A 94 2.69 15.89 5.67
N PRO A 95 2.34 17.14 6.03
CA PRO A 95 1.04 17.73 5.70
C PRO A 95 0.79 17.80 4.19
N GLU A 96 1.80 18.12 3.38
CA GLU A 96 1.66 18.21 1.92
C GLU A 96 1.28 16.86 1.29
N ALA A 97 1.90 15.76 1.75
CA ALA A 97 1.57 14.42 1.28
C ALA A 97 0.16 14.00 1.72
N TYR A 98 -0.22 14.33 2.95
CA TYR A 98 -1.56 14.10 3.48
C TYR A 98 -2.63 14.85 2.67
N ASP A 99 -2.41 16.13 2.40
CA ASP A 99 -3.33 16.95 1.61
C ASP A 99 -3.45 16.43 0.18
N THR A 100 -2.35 15.97 -0.42
CA THR A 100 -2.36 15.37 -1.75
C THR A 100 -3.26 14.15 -1.81
N ILE A 101 -3.12 13.21 -0.87
CA ILE A 101 -3.99 12.02 -0.86
C ILE A 101 -5.44 12.36 -0.50
N CYS A 102 -5.69 13.33 0.38
CA CYS A 102 -7.05 13.75 0.73
C CYS A 102 -7.76 14.41 -0.45
N LYS A 103 -7.07 15.30 -1.17
CA LYS A 103 -7.61 15.95 -2.37
C LYS A 103 -7.96 14.94 -3.47
N GLN A 104 -7.10 13.95 -3.68
CA GLN A 104 -7.27 12.98 -4.77
C GLN A 104 -8.27 11.86 -4.44
N PHE A 105 -8.22 11.29 -3.23
CA PHE A 105 -8.94 10.07 -2.88
C PHE A 105 -10.07 10.31 -1.87
N GLY A 106 -10.20 11.53 -1.37
CA GLY A 106 -11.24 11.92 -0.43
C GLY A 106 -10.97 11.39 0.98
N ASN A 107 -11.83 10.50 1.46
CA ASN A 107 -11.94 10.17 2.88
C ASN A 107 -10.74 9.32 3.38
N VAL A 108 -9.65 9.99 3.76
CA VAL A 108 -8.53 9.39 4.48
C VAL A 108 -8.89 9.29 5.96
N ARG A 109 -8.68 8.11 6.56
CA ARG A 109 -8.97 7.85 7.97
C ARG A 109 -7.68 7.80 8.78
N ASN A 110 -7.65 8.58 9.84
CA ASN A 110 -6.50 8.67 10.74
C ASN A 110 -6.77 7.81 11.97
N ILE A 111 -5.93 6.82 12.22
CA ILE A 111 -6.00 5.90 13.36
C ILE A 111 -4.63 5.80 14.04
N SER A 112 -4.54 5.28 15.26
CA SER A 112 -3.24 4.90 15.82
C SER A 112 -2.84 3.56 15.19
N THR A 113 -1.84 3.56 14.29
CA THR A 113 -1.44 2.34 13.57
C THR A 113 0.05 2.31 13.27
N HIS A 114 0.65 1.13 13.36
CA HIS A 114 2.00 0.87 12.83
C HIS A 114 1.99 -0.21 11.73
N ALA A 115 0.83 -0.69 11.31
CA ALA A 115 0.72 -1.64 10.20
C ALA A 115 1.13 -1.01 8.87
N LYS A 116 1.70 -1.82 7.97
CA LYS A 116 1.87 -1.51 6.55
C LYS A 116 1.32 -2.69 5.74
N ILE A 117 0.06 -2.57 5.35
CA ILE A 117 -0.70 -3.57 4.62
C ILE A 117 -1.31 -2.90 3.41
N TYR A 118 -1.13 -3.50 2.25
CA TYR A 118 -1.66 -3.02 0.98
C TYR A 118 -2.55 -4.08 0.38
N ILE A 119 -3.78 -3.73 0.01
CA ILE A 119 -4.74 -4.69 -0.54
C ILE A 119 -5.11 -4.23 -1.94
N VAL A 120 -4.75 -5.05 -2.93
CA VAL A 120 -5.10 -4.87 -4.33
C VAL A 120 -6.30 -5.77 -4.60
N GLU A 121 -7.50 -5.18 -4.62
CA GLU A 121 -8.72 -5.90 -4.99
C GLU A 121 -8.88 -5.82 -6.51
N GLY A 122 -8.50 -6.89 -7.22
CA GLY A 122 -8.62 -6.99 -8.67
C GLY A 122 -9.99 -7.46 -9.16
N ARG A 123 -10.18 -7.45 -10.47
CA ARG A 123 -11.34 -8.03 -11.15
C ARG A 123 -11.36 -9.55 -11.08
N THR A 124 -10.19 -10.17 -11.16
CA THR A 124 -10.04 -11.64 -11.24
C THR A 124 -9.54 -12.24 -9.93
N LYS A 125 -8.60 -11.57 -9.26
CA LYS A 125 -8.05 -11.99 -7.96
C LYS A 125 -7.73 -10.79 -7.09
N SER A 126 -7.78 -11.00 -5.78
CA SER A 126 -7.29 -10.04 -4.80
C SER A 126 -5.96 -10.51 -4.22
N VAL A 127 -5.12 -9.56 -3.81
CA VAL A 127 -3.84 -9.82 -3.14
C VAL A 127 -3.68 -8.82 -2.01
N ALA A 128 -3.32 -9.31 -0.83
CA ALA A 128 -2.83 -8.48 0.26
C ALA A 128 -1.30 -8.59 0.36
N ILE A 129 -0.65 -7.48 0.70
CA ILE A 129 0.80 -7.38 0.85
C ILE A 129 1.06 -6.86 2.25
N LEU A 130 1.61 -7.71 3.11
CA LEU A 130 2.04 -7.35 4.46
C LEU A 130 3.50 -6.93 4.39
N SER A 131 3.85 -5.80 4.97
CA SER A 131 5.18 -5.23 4.77
C SER A 131 5.72 -4.50 6.00
N SER A 132 7.05 -4.35 6.05
CA SER A 132 7.73 -3.39 6.92
C SER A 132 7.82 -1.99 6.29
N ALA A 133 7.67 -1.88 4.96
CA ALA A 133 7.80 -0.64 4.20
C ALA A 133 6.54 0.23 4.31
N ASN A 134 6.73 1.50 4.63
CA ASN A 134 5.69 2.51 4.43
C ASN A 134 5.53 2.83 2.94
N LEU A 135 4.49 3.60 2.60
CA LEU A 135 4.25 4.02 1.22
C LEU A 135 5.10 5.25 0.90
N ASN A 136 6.41 5.07 0.92
CA ASN A 136 7.39 6.08 0.62
C ASN A 136 8.65 5.43 0.00
N ARG A 137 9.61 6.25 -0.40
CA ARG A 137 10.95 5.76 -0.74
C ARG A 137 11.67 5.27 0.51
N ASN A 138 11.92 3.96 0.57
CA ASN A 138 12.66 3.32 1.66
C ASN A 138 14.07 3.00 1.17
N THR A 139 15.09 3.54 1.82
CA THR A 139 16.50 3.23 1.52
C THR A 139 16.99 1.96 2.22
N ARG A 140 16.22 1.47 3.20
CA ARG A 140 16.50 0.27 3.97
C ARG A 140 16.07 -0.98 3.22
N CYS A 141 16.55 -2.14 3.67
CA CYS A 141 15.98 -3.42 3.31
C CYS A 141 14.61 -3.54 3.97
N GLU A 142 13.58 -3.84 3.18
CA GLU A 142 12.21 -3.98 3.61
C GLU A 142 11.67 -5.36 3.21
N PHE A 143 10.79 -5.89 4.04
CA PHE A 143 10.12 -7.16 3.84
C PHE A 143 8.75 -6.95 3.19
N PHE A 144 8.38 -7.83 2.26
CA PHE A 144 7.02 -7.93 1.73
C PHE A 144 6.58 -9.38 1.64
N HIS A 145 5.39 -9.66 2.17
CA HIS A 145 4.75 -10.97 2.12
C HIS A 145 3.42 -10.88 1.39
N PHE A 146 3.26 -11.73 0.38
CA PHE A 146 2.06 -11.79 -0.44
C PHE A 146 1.10 -12.84 0.10
N VAL A 147 -0.12 -12.37 0.36
CA VAL A 147 -1.25 -13.18 0.82
C VAL A 147 -2.29 -13.19 -0.29
N ASN A 148 -2.62 -14.38 -0.76
CA ASN A 148 -3.58 -14.61 -1.84
C ASN A 148 -4.61 -15.70 -1.53
N ASP A 149 -4.62 -16.19 -0.29
CA ASP A 149 -5.70 -17.04 0.20
C ASP A 149 -6.98 -16.20 0.37
N PRO A 150 -8.12 -16.61 -0.20
CA PRO A 150 -9.36 -15.84 -0.12
C PRO A 150 -9.85 -15.59 1.31
N GLU A 151 -9.69 -16.55 2.24
CA GLU A 151 -10.15 -16.41 3.62
C GLU A 151 -9.29 -15.40 4.38
N ASP A 152 -7.97 -15.48 4.22
CA ASP A 152 -7.05 -14.50 4.81
C ASP A 152 -7.29 -13.10 4.26
N ILE A 153 -7.48 -12.96 2.94
CA ILE A 153 -7.79 -11.66 2.33
C ILE A 153 -9.11 -11.12 2.87
N ALA A 154 -10.15 -11.95 2.96
CA ALA A 154 -11.45 -11.53 3.48
C ALA A 154 -11.32 -11.04 4.93
N ALA A 155 -10.57 -11.75 5.78
CA ALA A 155 -10.30 -11.33 7.16
C ALA A 155 -9.57 -9.99 7.24
N ILE A 156 -8.53 -9.79 6.41
CA ILE A 156 -7.76 -8.54 6.36
C ILE A 156 -8.65 -7.37 5.88
N VAL A 157 -9.45 -7.59 4.83
CA VAL A 157 -10.39 -6.58 4.30
C VAL A 157 -11.46 -6.25 5.33
N ALA A 158 -12.05 -7.24 6.00
CA ALA A 158 -13.04 -7.03 7.05
C ALA A 158 -12.47 -6.19 8.20
N LYS A 159 -11.22 -6.46 8.61
CA LYS A 159 -10.52 -5.66 9.62
C LYS A 159 -10.29 -4.23 9.14
N PHE A 160 -9.85 -4.05 7.89
CA PHE A 160 -9.66 -2.73 7.29
C PHE A 160 -10.97 -1.94 7.30
N GLU A 161 -12.06 -2.49 6.78
CA GLU A 161 -13.36 -1.81 6.68
C GLU A 161 -13.93 -1.48 8.06
N THR A 162 -13.75 -2.37 9.05
CA THR A 162 -14.11 -2.10 10.45
C THR A 162 -13.41 -0.86 10.98
N LEU A 163 -12.10 -0.74 10.75
CA LEU A 163 -11.32 0.44 11.20
C LEU A 163 -11.67 1.69 10.39
N TYR A 164 -11.92 1.54 9.08
CA TYR A 164 -12.24 2.64 8.17
C TYR A 164 -13.63 3.23 8.43
N GLY A 165 -14.58 2.39 8.85
CA GLY A 165 -15.96 2.77 9.19
C GLY A 165 -16.12 3.38 10.59
N ARG A 166 -15.13 3.26 11.48
CA ARG A 166 -15.19 3.89 12.82
C ARG A 166 -15.33 5.41 12.68
N LYS A 167 -16.47 5.95 13.10
CA LYS A 167 -16.64 7.40 13.30
C LYS A 167 -15.71 7.84 14.41
N LYS A 168 -15.08 9.01 14.25
CA LYS A 168 -14.26 9.63 15.29
C LYS A 168 -15.18 9.87 16.50
N GLU A 169 -15.04 9.09 17.57
CA GLU A 169 -15.64 9.47 18.85
C GLU A 169 -15.07 10.84 19.20
N ARG A 170 -15.94 11.85 19.23
CA ARG A 170 -15.58 13.16 19.75
C ARG A 170 -15.22 12.93 21.21
N SER A 171 -13.94 13.03 21.57
CA SER A 171 -13.56 12.94 22.97
C SER A 171 -14.28 14.06 23.72
N LYS A 172 -15.21 13.69 24.60
CA LYS A 172 -15.73 14.58 25.64
C LYS A 172 -14.60 14.79 26.66
N LYS A 173 -13.57 15.55 26.30
CA LYS A 173 -12.60 16.11 27.25
C LYS A 173 -12.41 17.59 26.96
N ALA A 174 -13.47 18.32 27.25
CA ALA A 174 -13.43 19.75 27.59
C ALA A 174 -14.38 19.92 28.78
N ARG A 175 -13.82 19.82 29.99
CA ARG A 175 -14.29 20.32 31.29
C ARG A 175 -13.72 19.45 32.41
N LYS A 176 -12.54 19.84 32.89
CA LYS A 176 -12.30 20.14 34.30
C LYS A 176 -11.08 21.04 34.37
#